data_AF-F8F2Y2-F1
#
_entry.id   AF-F8F2Y2-F1
#
_cell.length_a   1.000
_cell.length_b   1.000
_cell.length_c   1.000
_cell.angle_alpha   90.00
_cell.angle_beta   90.00
_cell.angle_gamma   90.00
#
_symmetry.space_group_name_H-M   'P 1'
#
loop_
_entity.id
_entity.type
_entity.pdbx_description
1 polymer ?
#
loop_
_entity_poly.entity_id
_entity_poly.type
_entity_poly.pdbx_seq_one_letter_code
_entity_poly.pdbx_strand_id
1 'polypeptide(L)'
;MDLEQCILEIVNSFTKGDYFDSHTVINTLIAKPEYHLAYLRGYTQNSSVAQYHGNIAKMIGATNLVDQLGTAKSHTIYGDLSANMLWQKK
;
A
#
# COMPACT_ATOMS: atom_id res chain seq x y z
N MET A 1 -15.87 -4.50 3.88
CA MET A 1 -14.52 -4.68 3.36
C MET A 1 -13.55 -4.37 4.47
N ASP A 2 -12.62 -5.28 4.75
CA ASP A 2 -11.50 -5.01 5.64
C ASP A 2 -10.31 -4.46 4.83
N LEU A 3 -9.26 -4.04 5.53
CA LEU A 3 -8.09 -3.41 4.91
C LEU A 3 -7.37 -4.37 3.94
N GLU A 4 -7.28 -5.65 4.30
CA GLU A 4 -6.61 -6.66 3.49
C GLU A 4 -7.33 -6.83 2.15
N GLN A 5 -8.66 -6.91 2.17
CA GLN A 5 -9.46 -7.01 0.95
C GLN A 5 -9.33 -5.75 0.07
N CYS A 6 -9.31 -4.54 0.65
CA CYS A 6 -9.04 -3.32 -0.11
C CYS A 6 -7.66 -3.35 -0.78
N ILE A 7 -6.62 -3.80 -0.06
CA ILE A 7 -5.26 -3.91 -0.60
C ILE A 7 -5.24 -4.91 -1.77
N LEU A 8 -5.88 -6.06 -1.62
CA LEU A 8 -5.95 -7.08 -2.67
C LEU A 8 -6.68 -6.57 -3.92
N GLU A 9 -7.77 -5.83 -3.77
CA GLU A 9 -8.46 -5.20 -4.91
C GLU A 9 -7.57 -4.20 -5.65
N ILE A 10 -6.86 -3.35 -4.92
CA ILE A 10 -5.93 -2.38 -5.51
C ILE A 10 -4.78 -3.12 -6.22
N VAL A 11 -4.15 -4.10 -5.57
CA VAL A 11 -3.05 -4.88 -6.16
C VAL A 11 -3.51 -5.62 -7.42
N ASN A 12 -4.74 -6.16 -7.44
CA ASN A 12 -5.30 -6.82 -8.63
C ASN A 12 -5.72 -5.85 -9.74
N SER A 13 -5.82 -4.54 -9.46
CA SER A 13 -6.11 -3.54 -10.50
C SER A 13 -4.91 -3.18 -11.36
N PHE A 14 -3.68 -3.50 -10.93
CA PHE A 14 -2.47 -3.33 -11.74
C PHE A 14 -2.36 -4.40 -12.83
N THR A 15 -1.78 -4.02 -13.96
CA THR A 15 -1.48 -4.96 -15.05
C THR A 15 -0.24 -5.78 -14.68
N LYS A 16 -0.19 -7.04 -15.10
CA LYS A 16 1.01 -7.86 -14.98
C LYS A 16 2.22 -7.13 -15.59
N GLY A 17 3.31 -7.06 -14.81
CA GLY A 17 4.53 -6.35 -15.18
C GLY A 17 4.59 -4.90 -14.69
N ASP A 18 3.49 -4.31 -14.22
CA ASP A 18 3.48 -2.96 -13.65
C ASP A 18 4.31 -2.89 -12.37
N TYR A 19 4.93 -1.73 -12.15
CA TYR A 19 5.73 -1.45 -10.98
C TYR A 19 4.97 -0.53 -10.03
N PHE A 20 4.99 -0.83 -8.74
CA PHE A 20 4.37 0.00 -7.72
C PHE A 20 5.05 -0.20 -6.36
N ASP A 21 4.75 0.69 -5.43
CA ASP A 21 5.18 0.61 -4.04
C ASP A 21 4.00 0.82 -3.09
N SER A 22 4.27 0.85 -1.78
CA SER A 22 3.21 0.98 -0.80
C SER A 22 2.62 2.38 -0.77
N HIS A 23 3.36 3.44 -1.15
CA HIS A 23 2.79 4.78 -1.23
C HIS A 23 1.72 4.86 -2.32
N THR A 24 1.91 4.20 -3.47
CA THR A 24 0.88 4.11 -4.52
C THR A 24 -0.40 3.46 -4.00
N VAL A 25 -0.29 2.35 -3.27
CA VAL A 25 -1.45 1.65 -2.68
C VAL A 25 -2.11 2.50 -1.60
N ILE A 26 -1.33 3.12 -0.71
CA ILE A 26 -1.84 3.99 0.36
C ILE A 26 -2.57 5.21 -0.22
N ASN A 27 -2.01 5.86 -1.22
CA ASN A 27 -2.65 6.99 -1.90
C ASN A 27 -3.98 6.56 -2.54
N THR A 28 -4.05 5.35 -3.10
CA THR A 28 -5.30 4.80 -3.65
C THR A 28 -6.33 4.50 -2.56
N LEU A 29 -5.91 3.95 -1.41
CA LEU A 29 -6.79 3.72 -0.25
C LEU A 29 -7.40 5.03 0.27
N ILE A 30 -6.66 6.14 0.21
CA ILE A 30 -7.08 7.46 0.68
C ILE A 30 -7.91 8.22 -0.36
N ALA A 31 -7.70 7.96 -1.66
CA ALA A 31 -8.41 8.67 -2.72
C ALA A 31 -9.80 8.09 -3.02
N LYS A 32 -10.05 6.83 -2.66
CA LYS A 32 -11.27 6.08 -3.00
C LYS A 32 -12.24 5.99 -1.82
N PRO A 33 -13.42 6.64 -1.88
CA PRO A 33 -14.39 6.68 -0.78
C PRO A 33 -14.78 5.31 -0.21
N GLU A 34 -14.88 4.29 -1.07
CA GLU A 34 -15.22 2.92 -0.70
C GLU A 34 -14.19 2.27 0.24
N TYR A 35 -12.94 2.76 0.26
CA TYR A 35 -11.85 2.22 1.06
C TYR A 35 -11.57 3.02 2.34
N HIS A 36 -12.10 4.25 2.45
CA HIS A 36 -11.77 5.16 3.56
C HIS A 36 -12.03 4.55 4.94
N LEU A 37 -13.18 3.89 5.12
CA LEU A 37 -13.52 3.28 6.41
C LEU A 37 -12.57 2.14 6.78
N ALA A 38 -12.14 1.33 5.82
CA ALA A 38 -11.20 0.24 6.06
C ALA A 38 -9.81 0.78 6.41
N TYR A 39 -9.35 1.81 5.69
CA TYR A 39 -8.10 2.52 5.98
C TYR A 39 -8.12 3.14 7.39
N LEU A 40 -9.16 3.91 7.73
CA LEU A 40 -9.24 4.56 9.04
C LEU A 40 -9.35 3.57 10.20
N ARG A 41 -10.08 2.46 10.02
CA ARG A 41 -10.20 1.41 11.05
C ARG A 41 -8.92 0.59 11.24
N GLY A 42 -8.08 0.51 10.20
CA GLY A 42 -6.78 -0.18 10.29
C GLY A 42 -5.75 0.59 11.12
N TYR A 43 -5.92 1.90 11.29
CA TYR A 43 -5.06 2.72 12.13
C TYR A 43 -5.40 2.53 13.62
N THR A 44 -4.44 2.07 14.41
CA THR A 44 -4.62 1.86 15.86
C THR A 44 -3.98 3.01 16.66
N GLN A 45 -4.58 3.36 17.81
CA GLN A 45 -4.17 4.51 18.63
C GLN A 45 -2.71 4.46 19.13
N ASN A 46 -2.08 3.28 19.15
CA ASN A 46 -0.70 3.09 19.60
C ASN A 46 0.30 2.91 18.44
N SER A 47 -0.11 3.19 17.21
CA SER A 47 0.77 3.13 16.03
C SER A 47 1.02 4.53 15.46
N SER A 48 2.26 4.83 15.10
CA SER A 48 2.56 6.00 14.26
C SER A 48 2.08 5.75 12.83
N VAL A 49 1.86 6.83 12.06
CA VAL A 49 1.52 6.73 10.63
C VAL A 49 2.56 5.90 9.87
N ALA A 50 3.85 6.09 10.16
CA ALA A 50 4.93 5.32 9.56
C ALA A 50 4.85 3.82 9.89
N GLN A 51 4.49 3.45 11.14
CA GLN A 51 4.29 2.06 11.53
C GLN A 51 3.06 1.46 10.82
N TYR A 52 1.96 2.22 10.74
CA TYR A 52 0.76 1.79 10.05
C TYR A 52 1.00 1.55 8.56
N HIS A 53 1.66 2.49 7.88
CA HIS A 53 2.06 2.34 6.47
C HIS A 53 3.04 1.19 6.27
N GLY A 54 3.97 0.99 7.22
CA GLY A 54 4.84 -0.19 7.23
C GLY A 54 4.08 -1.51 7.35
N ASN A 55 2.96 -1.55 8.08
CA ASN A 55 2.11 -2.75 8.14
C ASN A 55 1.38 -2.99 6.82
N ILE A 56 0.89 -1.95 6.15
CA ILE A 56 0.33 -2.06 4.79
C ILE A 56 1.37 -2.62 3.83
N ALA A 57 2.61 -2.13 3.87
CA ALA A 57 3.70 -2.64 3.05
C ALA A 57 3.97 -4.14 3.28
N LYS A 58 3.92 -4.59 4.55
CA LYS A 58 4.03 -6.02 4.89
C LYS A 58 2.87 -6.84 4.33
N MET A 59 1.64 -6.32 4.39
CA MET A 59 0.46 -6.99 3.83
C MET A 59 0.61 -7.18 2.31
N ILE A 60 1.06 -6.15 1.59
CA ILE A 60 1.34 -6.25 0.13
C ILE A 60 2.41 -7.30 -0.15
N GLY A 61 3.53 -7.24 0.56
CA GLY A 61 4.66 -8.16 0.38
C GLY A 61 4.36 -9.62 0.78
N ALA A 62 3.36 -9.84 1.64
CA ALA A 62 2.90 -11.18 2.01
C ALA A 62 1.99 -11.82 0.95
N THR A 63 1.49 -11.05 -0.02
CA THR A 63 0.66 -11.60 -1.11
C THR A 63 1.50 -12.42 -2.08
N ASN A 64 0.87 -13.40 -2.74
CA ASN A 64 1.48 -14.13 -3.86
C ASN A 64 1.34 -13.38 -5.21
N LEU A 65 0.86 -12.13 -5.21
CA LEU A 65 0.51 -11.35 -6.40
C LEU A 65 1.65 -10.46 -6.92
N VAL A 66 2.75 -10.36 -6.17
CA VAL A 66 3.87 -9.46 -6.45
C VAL A 66 5.22 -10.16 -6.37
N ASP A 67 6.18 -9.64 -7.14
CA ASP A 67 7.60 -9.90 -6.98
C ASP A 67 8.28 -8.68 -6.35
N GLN A 68 9.09 -8.89 -5.32
CA GLN A 68 9.88 -7.83 -4.69
C GLN A 68 11.20 -7.65 -5.46
N LEU A 69 11.44 -6.44 -5.96
CA LEU A 69 12.59 -6.16 -6.84
C LEU A 69 13.68 -5.30 -6.19
N GLY A 70 13.35 -4.57 -5.13
CA GLY A 70 14.29 -3.68 -4.46
C GLY A 70 13.59 -2.53 -3.75
N THR A 71 14.15 -1.33 -3.85
CA THR A 71 13.57 -0.12 -3.26
C THR A 71 13.44 0.99 -4.29
N ALA A 72 12.42 1.83 -4.14
CA ALA A 72 12.19 3.03 -4.94
C ALA A 72 11.83 4.20 -4.03
N LYS A 73 12.08 5.43 -4.47
CA LYS A 73 11.61 6.64 -3.79
C LYS A 73 10.33 7.14 -4.45
N SER A 74 9.33 7.41 -3.64
CA SER A 74 8.06 7.99 -4.09
C SER A 74 7.46 8.90 -3.03
N HIS A 75 6.43 9.64 -3.41
CA HIS A 75 5.80 10.61 -2.53
C HIS A 75 4.88 9.94 -1.51
N THR A 76 5.10 10.26 -0.24
CA THR A 76 4.19 9.95 0.86
C THR A 76 2.87 10.73 0.70
N ILE A 77 1.92 10.44 1.57
CA ILE A 77 0.63 11.16 1.65
C ILE A 77 0.79 12.66 1.99
N TYR A 78 1.97 13.06 2.46
CA TYR A 78 2.30 14.45 2.81
C TYR A 78 3.04 15.18 1.67
N GLY A 79 3.36 14.49 0.57
CA GLY A 79 4.14 15.04 -0.54
C GLY A 79 5.66 14.93 -0.38
N ASP A 80 6.16 14.36 0.73
CA ASP A 80 7.59 14.14 0.93
C ASP A 80 8.08 12.89 0.18
N LEU A 81 9.29 12.94 -0.38
CA LEU A 81 9.95 11.77 -0.97
C LEU A 81 10.53 10.85 0.11
N SER A 82 10.13 9.58 0.09
CA SER A 82 10.67 8.56 0.99
C SER A 82 10.94 7.26 0.24
N ALA A 83 11.96 6.52 0.67
CA ALA A 83 12.32 5.22 0.11
C ALA A 83 11.39 4.12 0.66
N ASN A 84 10.93 3.25 -0.23
CA ASN A 84 10.04 2.15 0.10
C ASN A 84 10.33 0.92 -0.78
N MET A 85 9.71 -0.21 -0.45
CA MET A 85 9.84 -1.44 -1.21
C MET A 85 9.21 -1.28 -2.60
N LEU A 86 9.94 -1.70 -3.64
CA LEU A 86 9.46 -1.75 -5.01
C LEU A 86 8.98 -3.16 -5.33
N TRP A 87 7.75 -3.24 -5.82
CA TRP A 87 7.15 -4.47 -6.30
C TRP A 87 6.83 -4.39 -7.79
N GLN A 88 6.85 -5.55 -8.44
CA GLN A 88 6.28 -5.75 -9.76
C GLN A 88 5.08 -6.69 -9.66
N LYS A 89 3.99 -6.36 -10.36
CA LYS A 89 2.81 -7.21 -10.45
C LYS A 89 3.13 -8.51 -11.20
N LYS A 90 2.84 -9.66 -10.58
CA LYS A 90 2.92 -10.99 -11.20
C LYS A 90 1.87 -11.25 -12.26
#